data_AF-A0A1E3BL24-F1
#
_entry.id   AF-A0A1E3BL24-F1
#
_cell.length_a   1.000
_cell.length_b   1.000
_cell.length_c   1.000
_cell.angle_alpha   90.00
_cell.angle_beta   90.00
_cell.angle_gamma   90.00
#
_symmetry.space_group_name_H-M   'P 1'
#
loop_
_entity.id
_entity.type
_entity.pdbx_description
1 polymer ?
#
loop_
_entity_poly.entity_id
_entity_poly.type
_entity_poly.pdbx_seq_one_letter_code
_entity_poly.pdbx_strand_id
1 'polypeptide(L)'
;MYKREDNISDAATGTFTWMVDESDIKTGNQQKNIQEGDESMREQTSLAFLTWLNSGRHIFQISGKAGAGKSTLMKFLSQASRVQQELQCWAGDKQLIFARFYFCGSGDELQMSLGGLYRHLLFEILRQCPGLIPWCFPGLWSDLASGIAILHQTPFRFEEIRAAFNRLMSEEVTSNHRICLFIDGLDEFEGDEVDHWHIARDLQSWTNSENVKLCVSSRPHVPFLHSFAAEMNIQIQIHQLTQGDIRKFSMAKFEMDPNFDRVKHAYRYLVDEIERRSEGVFLWARLVVRSLLKGIGYRVTPEYLTQKLHTISKELNELFDQTLGSVDPEDRILSGKLFLIAT
;
A
#
# COMPACT_ATOMS: atom_id res chain seq x y z
N MET A 1 -16.23 4.42 5.50
CA MET A 1 -14.90 4.55 6.13
C MET A 1 -13.90 3.57 5.55
N TYR A 2 -14.19 2.26 5.55
CA TYR A 2 -13.26 1.22 5.05
C TYR A 2 -13.43 0.84 3.57
N LYS A 3 -14.31 1.52 2.82
CA LYS A 3 -14.64 1.20 1.41
C LYS A 3 -13.41 0.95 0.52
N ARG A 4 -12.36 1.77 0.68
CA ARG A 4 -11.13 1.62 -0.11
C ARG A 4 -10.38 0.34 0.26
N GLU A 5 -10.15 0.12 1.55
CA GLU A 5 -9.47 -1.07 2.06
C GLU A 5 -10.17 -2.37 1.64
N ASP A 6 -11.50 -2.38 1.67
CA ASP A 6 -12.31 -3.52 1.27
C ASP A 6 -12.18 -3.82 -0.24
N ASN A 7 -11.97 -2.78 -1.06
CA ASN A 7 -11.81 -2.91 -2.52
C ASN A 7 -10.37 -3.25 -2.96
N ILE A 8 -9.37 -3.06 -2.11
CA ILE A 8 -7.99 -3.47 -2.42
C ILE A 8 -7.95 -5.00 -2.51
N SER A 9 -7.51 -5.52 -3.66
CA SER A 9 -7.31 -6.96 -3.83
C SER A 9 -6.24 -7.48 -2.87
N ASP A 10 -6.49 -8.64 -2.28
CA ASP A 10 -5.50 -9.34 -1.47
C ASP A 10 -4.28 -9.73 -2.32
N ALA A 11 -3.13 -9.82 -1.67
CA ALA A 11 -1.91 -10.31 -2.29
C ALA A 11 -2.14 -11.73 -2.83
N ALA A 12 -1.58 -12.03 -4.01
CA ALA A 12 -1.56 -13.41 -4.48
C ALA A 12 -0.78 -14.28 -3.48
N THR A 13 -1.15 -15.56 -3.35
CA THR A 13 -0.52 -16.48 -2.41
C THR A 13 1.01 -16.46 -2.55
N GLY A 14 1.72 -16.21 -1.45
CA GLY A 14 3.20 -16.13 -1.40
C GLY A 14 3.81 -14.85 -1.96
N THR A 15 2.99 -13.83 -2.31
CA THR A 15 3.48 -12.48 -2.66
C THR A 15 3.66 -11.65 -1.40
N PHE A 16 4.74 -10.87 -1.32
CA PHE A 16 5.13 -10.03 -0.17
C PHE A 16 5.45 -10.76 1.15
N THR A 17 5.28 -12.08 1.24
CA THR A 17 5.61 -12.88 2.43
C THR A 17 7.07 -12.71 2.85
N TRP A 18 7.98 -12.58 1.88
CA TRP A 18 9.41 -12.29 2.10
C TRP A 18 9.68 -11.02 2.92
N MET A 19 8.72 -10.09 3.04
CA MET A 19 8.91 -8.86 3.81
C MET A 19 8.81 -9.10 5.32
N VAL A 20 8.09 -10.16 5.74
CA VAL A 20 7.80 -10.45 7.16
C VAL A 20 8.22 -11.86 7.61
N ASP A 21 8.36 -12.82 6.71
CA ASP A 21 8.71 -14.21 7.04
C ASP A 21 10.13 -14.59 6.56
N GLU A 22 11.02 -14.87 7.51
CA GLU A 22 12.40 -15.35 7.21
C GLU A 22 12.43 -16.74 6.53
N SER A 23 11.37 -17.55 6.68
CA SER A 23 11.34 -18.92 6.15
C SER A 23 11.23 -18.98 4.63
N ASP A 24 10.59 -17.99 4.01
CA ASP A 24 10.45 -17.91 2.54
C ASP A 24 11.74 -17.48 1.83
N ILE A 25 12.67 -16.90 2.59
CA ILE A 25 14.00 -16.53 2.12
C ILE A 25 14.88 -17.79 2.02
N LYS A 26 14.73 -18.74 2.97
CA LYS A 26 15.54 -19.96 3.04
C LYS A 26 15.06 -21.11 2.13
N THR A 27 13.79 -21.09 1.70
CA THR A 27 13.22 -22.12 0.80
C THR A 27 13.55 -21.89 -0.68
N GLY A 28 14.16 -20.77 -1.06
CA GLY A 28 14.62 -20.47 -2.43
C GLY A 28 15.74 -21.37 -2.96
N ASN A 29 16.39 -22.17 -2.10
CA ASN A 29 17.54 -23.01 -2.42
C ASN A 29 17.31 -24.20 -3.38
N GLN A 30 16.13 -24.32 -4.02
CA GLN A 30 15.88 -25.38 -5.01
C GLN A 30 15.55 -24.91 -6.45
N GLN A 31 15.57 -23.62 -6.76
CA GLN A 31 15.54 -23.15 -8.16
C GLN A 31 16.54 -22.02 -8.38
N LYS A 32 17.79 -22.40 -8.68
CA LYS A 32 18.83 -21.53 -9.26
C LYS A 32 18.27 -20.86 -10.52
N ASN A 33 17.80 -19.62 -10.41
CA ASN A 33 17.60 -18.65 -11.50
C ASN A 33 17.02 -17.29 -11.00
N ILE A 34 17.07 -16.97 -9.71
CA ILE A 34 16.88 -15.58 -9.25
C ILE A 34 18.27 -14.95 -9.22
N GLN A 35 18.41 -13.75 -9.79
CA GLN A 35 19.68 -13.02 -9.77
C GLN A 35 20.05 -12.74 -8.31
N GLU A 36 21.23 -13.19 -7.85
CA GLU A 36 21.69 -13.09 -6.46
C GLU A 36 21.56 -11.67 -5.84
N GLY A 37 21.52 -10.63 -6.67
CA GLY A 37 21.27 -9.24 -6.24
C GLY A 37 19.85 -8.95 -5.74
N ASP A 38 18.82 -9.55 -6.33
CA ASP A 38 17.41 -9.29 -5.96
C ASP A 38 17.04 -9.94 -4.62
N GLU A 39 17.56 -11.15 -4.35
CA GLU A 39 17.35 -11.83 -3.06
C GLU A 39 18.01 -11.06 -1.92
N SER A 40 19.25 -10.59 -2.12
CA SER A 40 19.98 -9.77 -1.13
C SER A 40 19.24 -8.46 -0.81
N MET A 41 18.66 -7.80 -1.82
CA MET A 41 17.91 -6.56 -1.60
C MET A 41 16.59 -6.78 -0.84
N ARG A 42 15.89 -7.89 -1.10
CA ARG A 42 14.69 -8.30 -0.36
C ARG A 42 15.00 -8.62 1.10
N GLU A 43 16.09 -9.36 1.35
CA GLU A 43 16.58 -9.66 2.70
C GLU A 43 16.88 -8.39 3.50
N GLN A 44 17.66 -7.48 2.92
CA GLN A 44 17.99 -6.20 3.55
C GLN A 44 16.74 -5.36 3.83
N THR A 45 15.80 -5.34 2.88
CA THR A 45 14.53 -4.61 3.04
C THR A 45 13.67 -5.20 4.16
N SER A 46 13.53 -6.53 4.20
CA SER A 46 12.80 -7.22 5.27
C SER A 46 13.42 -6.94 6.63
N LEU A 47 14.75 -7.07 6.75
CA LEU A 47 15.46 -6.79 7.99
C LEU A 47 15.29 -5.33 8.42
N ALA A 48 15.40 -4.38 7.49
CA ALA A 48 15.21 -2.95 7.76
C ALA A 48 13.77 -2.67 8.23
N PHE A 49 12.77 -3.29 7.62
CA PHE A 49 11.36 -3.13 7.99
C PHE A 49 11.05 -3.74 9.37
N LEU A 50 11.50 -4.96 9.65
CA LEU A 50 11.30 -5.61 10.94
C LEU A 50 12.04 -4.87 12.06
N THR A 51 13.26 -4.41 11.80
CA THR A 51 14.02 -3.55 12.72
C THR A 51 13.28 -2.24 12.95
N TRP A 52 12.76 -1.62 11.89
CA TRP A 52 11.95 -0.41 12.01
C TRP A 52 10.71 -0.62 12.86
N LEU A 53 10.00 -1.74 12.72
CA LEU A 53 8.83 -2.07 13.53
C LEU A 53 9.20 -2.23 15.01
N ASN A 54 10.24 -3.01 15.31
CA ASN A 54 10.60 -3.41 16.67
C ASN A 54 11.30 -2.27 17.46
N SER A 55 12.26 -1.58 16.85
CA SER A 55 13.18 -0.67 17.57
C SER A 55 13.47 0.63 16.84
N GLY A 56 13.12 0.75 15.56
CA GLY A 56 13.30 1.98 14.79
C GLY A 56 12.41 3.14 15.26
N ARG A 57 12.44 4.24 14.50
CA ARG A 57 11.70 5.48 14.76
C ARG A 57 11.30 6.10 13.41
N HIS A 58 10.56 7.21 13.46
CA HIS A 58 10.25 8.02 12.28
C HIS A 58 9.46 7.28 11.19
N ILE A 59 9.76 7.57 9.92
CA ILE A 59 8.94 7.21 8.77
C ILE A 59 9.59 6.07 7.98
N PHE A 60 8.80 5.05 7.67
CA PHE A 60 9.10 4.04 6.66
C PHE A 60 8.28 4.34 5.39
N GLN A 61 8.94 4.77 4.32
CA GLN A 61 8.30 5.14 3.06
C GLN A 61 8.40 4.01 2.03
N ILE A 62 7.23 3.64 1.50
CA ILE A 62 7.07 2.66 0.43
C ILE A 62 6.72 3.40 -0.85
N SER A 63 7.74 3.65 -1.66
CA SER A 63 7.60 4.32 -2.95
C SER A 63 7.46 3.33 -4.10
N GLY A 64 6.76 3.70 -5.17
CA GLY A 64 6.79 2.91 -6.40
C GLY A 64 5.82 3.33 -7.49
N LYS A 65 6.05 2.78 -8.69
CA LYS A 65 5.24 3.01 -9.89
C LYS A 65 3.75 2.69 -9.63
N ALA A 66 2.87 3.29 -10.43
CA ALA A 66 1.44 2.95 -10.44
C ALA A 66 1.26 1.45 -10.75
N GLY A 67 0.37 0.76 -10.05
CA GLY A 67 0.14 -0.67 -10.26
C GLY A 67 1.26 -1.61 -9.80
N ALA A 68 2.29 -1.11 -9.09
CA ALA A 68 3.37 -1.94 -8.52
C ALA A 68 2.97 -2.73 -7.25
N GLY A 69 1.74 -2.54 -6.74
CA GLY A 69 1.23 -3.28 -5.58
C GLY A 69 1.44 -2.60 -4.22
N LYS A 70 1.66 -1.29 -4.15
CA LYS A 70 1.80 -0.53 -2.89
C LYS A 70 0.64 -0.74 -1.92
N SER A 71 -0.58 -0.48 -2.37
CA SER A 71 -1.80 -0.63 -1.56
C SER A 71 -2.06 -2.07 -1.14
N THR A 72 -1.78 -3.03 -2.04
CA THR A 72 -1.83 -4.46 -1.73
C THR A 72 -0.80 -4.85 -0.67
N LEU A 73 0.41 -4.30 -0.74
CA LEU A 73 1.43 -4.49 0.30
C LEU A 73 0.99 -3.84 1.62
N MET A 74 0.39 -2.65 1.62
CA MET A 74 -0.05 -1.99 2.86
C MET A 74 -1.13 -2.79 3.55
N LYS A 75 -2.09 -3.28 2.77
CA LYS A 75 -3.14 -4.18 3.26
C LYS A 75 -2.53 -5.45 3.84
N PHE A 76 -1.63 -6.12 3.10
CA PHE A 76 -0.93 -7.31 3.57
C PHE A 76 -0.20 -7.08 4.90
N LEU A 77 0.64 -6.04 4.99
CA LEU A 77 1.41 -5.73 6.19
C LEU A 77 0.51 -5.37 7.38
N SER A 78 -0.57 -4.61 7.14
CA SER A 78 -1.51 -4.22 8.21
C SER A 78 -2.25 -5.40 8.84
N GLN A 79 -2.32 -6.53 8.13
CA GLN A 79 -3.00 -7.76 8.55
C GLN A 79 -2.01 -8.86 8.98
N ALA A 80 -0.72 -8.68 8.74
CA ALA A 80 0.30 -9.68 9.04
C ALA A 80 0.49 -9.83 10.55
N SER A 81 0.38 -11.07 11.05
CA SER A 81 0.56 -11.38 12.47
C SER A 81 1.95 -10.97 12.97
N ARG A 82 2.99 -11.14 12.15
CA ARG A 82 4.35 -10.73 12.48
C ARG A 82 4.47 -9.23 12.73
N VAL A 83 3.79 -8.40 11.94
CA VAL A 83 3.81 -6.94 12.14
C VAL A 83 3.21 -6.59 13.50
N GLN A 84 2.09 -7.21 13.88
CA GLN A 84 1.51 -6.99 15.21
C GLN A 84 2.43 -7.47 16.34
N GLN A 85 3.10 -8.61 16.18
CA GLN A 85 4.06 -9.12 17.16
C GLN A 85 5.22 -8.14 17.36
N GLU A 86 5.83 -7.65 16.28
CA GLU A 86 6.96 -6.71 16.38
C GLU A 86 6.54 -5.37 16.98
N LEU A 87 5.36 -4.85 16.62
CA LEU A 87 4.81 -3.64 17.23
C LEU A 87 4.46 -3.84 18.70
N GLN A 88 4.03 -5.03 19.11
CA GLN A 88 3.77 -5.34 20.51
C GLN A 88 5.06 -5.44 21.31
N CYS A 89 6.11 -6.04 20.74
CA CYS A 89 7.46 -6.02 21.31
C CYS A 89 7.98 -4.60 21.47
N TRP A 90 7.78 -3.76 20.43
CA TRP A 90 8.10 -2.34 20.49
C TRP A 90 7.33 -1.65 21.63
N ALA A 91 6.01 -1.85 21.74
CA ALA A 91 5.19 -1.21 22.76
C ALA A 91 5.67 -1.48 24.20
N GLY A 92 6.16 -2.69 24.47
CA GLY A 92 6.61 -3.08 25.81
C GLY A 92 5.48 -2.95 26.82
N ASP A 93 5.72 -2.20 27.89
CA ASP A 93 4.72 -1.93 28.94
C ASP A 93 3.68 -0.85 28.56
N LYS A 94 3.89 -0.15 27.44
CA LYS A 94 2.96 0.88 26.96
C LYS A 94 1.82 0.24 26.18
N GLN A 95 0.68 0.91 26.14
CA GLN A 95 -0.44 0.46 25.31
C GLN A 95 -0.16 0.74 23.82
N LEU A 96 -0.19 -0.29 23.00
CA LEU A 96 -0.07 -0.16 21.54
C LEU A 96 -1.38 0.36 20.95
N ILE A 97 -1.28 1.35 20.07
CA ILE A 97 -2.37 1.82 19.21
C ILE A 97 -1.92 1.68 17.76
N PHE A 98 -2.69 0.93 16.97
CA PHE A 98 -2.39 0.72 15.56
C PHE A 98 -3.55 1.19 14.70
N ALA A 99 -3.32 2.25 13.90
CA ALA A 99 -4.34 2.82 13.04
C ALA A 99 -3.86 2.84 11.58
N ARG A 100 -4.81 2.75 10.66
CA ARG A 100 -4.55 2.70 9.21
C ARG A 100 -5.46 3.66 8.47
N PHE A 101 -4.99 4.22 7.37
CA PHE A 101 -5.77 5.04 6.46
C PHE A 101 -5.36 4.77 5.02
N TYR A 102 -6.34 4.75 4.12
CA TYR A 102 -6.12 4.54 2.70
C TYR A 102 -6.75 5.69 1.94
N PHE A 103 -5.90 6.53 1.33
CA PHE A 103 -6.36 7.50 0.36
C PHE A 103 -6.92 6.78 -0.88
N CYS A 104 -7.88 7.44 -1.53
CA CYS A 104 -8.50 6.92 -2.74
C CYS A 104 -8.89 8.08 -3.65
N GLY A 105 -8.12 8.36 -4.70
CA GLY A 105 -8.35 9.46 -5.63
C GLY A 105 -9.65 9.37 -6.45
N SER A 106 -10.35 8.23 -6.35
CA SER A 106 -11.65 7.94 -6.93
C SER A 106 -12.75 7.68 -5.87
N GLY A 107 -12.44 7.93 -4.59
CA GLY A 107 -13.30 7.65 -3.45
C GLY A 107 -14.27 8.78 -3.12
N ASP A 108 -14.96 8.65 -1.97
CA ASP A 108 -15.74 9.77 -1.43
C ASP A 108 -14.80 10.90 -0.98
N GLU A 109 -15.27 12.15 -0.91
CA GLU A 109 -14.49 13.35 -0.52
C GLU A 109 -13.69 13.18 0.80
N LEU A 110 -14.19 12.36 1.73
CA LEU A 110 -13.50 12.01 2.98
C LEU A 110 -12.32 11.03 2.82
N GLN A 111 -12.18 10.37 1.68
CA GLN A 111 -11.02 9.50 1.39
C GLN A 111 -9.94 10.22 0.58
N MET A 112 -10.22 11.45 0.16
CA MET A 112 -9.32 12.28 -0.63
C MET A 112 -8.78 13.49 0.15
N SER A 113 -9.42 13.89 1.25
CA SER A 113 -9.11 15.13 1.97
C SER A 113 -8.31 14.93 3.26
N LEU A 114 -7.56 15.97 3.68
CA LEU A 114 -6.93 16.04 5.01
C LEU A 114 -7.96 15.88 6.13
N GLY A 115 -9.12 16.54 6.01
CA GLY A 115 -10.20 16.37 6.99
C GLY A 115 -10.64 14.92 7.14
N GLY A 116 -10.63 14.17 6.03
CA GLY A 116 -10.81 12.73 6.00
C GLY A 116 -9.79 11.95 6.80
N LEU A 117 -8.50 12.16 6.50
CA LEU A 117 -7.36 11.52 7.18
C LEU A 117 -7.43 11.74 8.70
N TYR A 118 -7.51 12.99 9.13
CA TYR A 118 -7.49 13.33 10.56
C TYR A 118 -8.70 12.78 11.31
N ARG A 119 -9.91 12.91 10.74
CA ARG A 119 -11.13 12.33 11.35
C ARG A 119 -11.02 10.81 11.44
N HIS A 120 -10.45 10.17 10.43
CA HIS A 120 -10.34 8.72 10.41
C HIS A 120 -9.36 8.20 11.46
N LEU A 121 -8.16 8.74 11.48
CA LEU A 121 -7.15 8.32 12.45
C LEU A 121 -7.61 8.63 13.87
N LEU A 122 -8.24 9.78 14.10
CA LEU A 122 -8.81 10.12 15.40
C LEU A 122 -9.86 9.09 15.85
N PHE A 123 -10.76 8.67 14.95
CA PHE A 123 -11.73 7.62 15.23
C PHE A 123 -11.06 6.27 15.54
N GLU A 124 -10.11 5.83 14.71
CA GLU A 124 -9.40 4.55 14.90
C GLU A 124 -8.66 4.49 16.24
N ILE A 125 -8.00 5.58 16.61
CA ILE A 125 -7.26 5.71 17.87
C ILE A 125 -8.22 5.73 19.07
N LEU A 126 -9.24 6.58 19.03
CA LEU A 126 -10.19 6.73 20.15
C LEU A 126 -11.07 5.49 20.34
N ARG A 127 -11.34 4.72 19.27
CA ARG A 127 -12.02 3.42 19.39
C ARG A 127 -11.19 2.40 20.18
N GLN A 128 -9.86 2.40 19.99
CA GLN A 128 -8.94 1.51 20.71
C GLN A 128 -8.68 1.99 22.15
N CYS A 129 -8.68 3.30 22.37
CA CYS A 129 -8.45 3.93 23.67
C CYS A 129 -9.55 4.96 24.02
N PRO A 130 -10.77 4.53 24.38
CA PRO A 130 -11.87 5.44 24.68
C PRO A 130 -11.59 6.42 25.83
N GLY A 131 -10.67 6.07 26.74
CA GLY A 131 -10.22 6.94 27.82
C GLY A 131 -9.52 8.23 27.34
N LEU A 132 -9.11 8.32 26.08
CA LEU A 132 -8.51 9.51 25.48
C LEU A 132 -9.56 10.51 24.96
N ILE A 133 -10.84 10.13 24.86
CA ILE A 133 -11.91 11.00 24.36
C ILE A 133 -12.01 12.32 25.18
N PRO A 134 -12.02 12.30 26.52
CA PRO A 134 -12.06 13.52 27.33
C PRO A 134 -10.83 14.40 27.13
N TRP A 135 -9.66 13.80 26.86
CA TRP A 135 -8.42 14.52 26.58
C TRP A 135 -8.44 15.22 25.23
N CYS A 136 -8.95 14.54 24.20
CA CYS A 136 -9.06 15.10 22.85
C CYS A 136 -10.09 16.22 22.78
N PHE A 137 -11.21 16.10 23.51
CA PHE A 137 -12.34 17.02 23.46
C PHE A 137 -12.76 17.51 24.86
N PRO A 138 -11.91 18.27 25.57
CA PRO A 138 -12.15 18.62 26.97
C PRO A 138 -13.38 19.53 27.16
N GLY A 139 -13.60 20.49 26.25
CA GLY A 139 -14.78 21.36 26.30
C GLY A 139 -16.08 20.58 26.14
N LEU A 140 -16.16 19.75 25.09
CA LEU A 140 -17.30 18.86 24.86
C LEU A 140 -17.58 17.96 26.07
N TRP A 141 -16.54 17.39 26.67
CA TRP A 141 -16.68 16.50 27.80
C TRP A 141 -17.19 17.23 29.05
N SER A 142 -16.70 18.44 29.29
CA SER A 142 -17.18 19.32 30.36
C SER A 142 -18.65 19.69 30.19
N ASP A 143 -19.06 20.02 28.96
CA ASP A 143 -20.45 20.38 28.65
C ASP A 143 -21.40 19.19 28.83
N LEU A 144 -20.97 17.98 28.40
CA LEU A 144 -21.68 16.72 28.63
C LEU A 144 -21.82 16.42 30.13
N ALA A 145 -20.74 16.54 30.90
CA ALA A 145 -20.74 16.30 32.34
C ALA A 145 -21.62 17.30 33.11
N SER A 146 -21.73 18.54 32.60
CA SER A 146 -22.54 19.60 33.19
C SER A 146 -24.03 19.50 32.83
N GLY A 147 -24.44 18.47 32.06
CA GLY A 147 -25.83 18.29 31.63
C GLY A 147 -26.29 19.34 30.60
N ILE A 148 -25.37 20.11 30.03
CA ILE A 148 -25.66 21.16 29.02
C ILE A 148 -25.96 20.52 27.66
N ALA A 149 -25.84 19.19 27.53
CA ALA A 149 -25.96 18.38 26.33
C ALA A 149 -26.92 18.94 25.26
N ILE A 150 -26.40 19.86 24.45
CA ILE A 150 -26.87 20.05 23.10
C ILE A 150 -26.25 18.86 22.39
N LEU A 151 -27.07 17.89 21.99
CA LEU A 151 -26.70 16.96 20.91
C LEU A 151 -26.03 17.84 19.86
N HIS A 152 -24.69 17.76 19.71
CA HIS A 152 -23.97 18.61 18.77
C HIS A 152 -24.51 18.26 17.37
N GLN A 153 -25.52 19.01 16.93
CA GLN A 153 -26.12 18.87 15.60
C GLN A 153 -25.17 19.44 14.55
N THR A 154 -24.19 20.24 14.98
CA THR A 154 -23.13 20.77 14.14
C THR A 154 -21.92 19.83 14.11
N PRO A 155 -21.47 19.42 12.91
CA PRO A 155 -20.23 18.66 12.76
C PRO A 155 -19.02 19.45 13.30
N PHE A 156 -18.04 18.76 13.88
CA PHE A 156 -16.76 19.36 14.26
C PHE A 156 -16.08 20.00 13.04
N ARG A 157 -15.60 21.23 13.23
CA ARG A 157 -14.77 21.92 12.24
C ARG A 157 -13.43 21.23 12.13
N PHE A 158 -12.77 21.38 10.97
CA PHE A 158 -11.47 20.75 10.73
C PHE A 158 -10.43 21.15 11.77
N GLU A 159 -10.38 22.42 12.17
CA GLU A 159 -9.46 22.92 13.19
C GLU A 159 -9.64 22.23 14.56
N GLU A 160 -10.87 21.92 14.93
CA GLU A 160 -11.16 21.20 16.18
C GLU A 160 -10.65 19.76 16.12
N ILE A 161 -10.85 19.10 14.97
CA ILE A 161 -10.34 17.75 14.72
C ILE A 161 -8.82 17.74 14.70
N ARG A 162 -8.19 18.70 14.02
CA ARG A 162 -6.73 18.82 13.96
C ARG A 162 -6.14 19.07 15.35
N ALA A 163 -6.75 19.95 16.14
CA ALA A 163 -6.34 20.20 17.52
C ALA A 163 -6.49 18.94 18.39
N ALA A 164 -7.60 18.20 18.26
CA ALA A 164 -7.82 16.94 18.97
C ALA A 164 -6.78 15.88 18.60
N PHE A 165 -6.41 15.78 17.32
CA PHE A 165 -5.37 14.88 16.85
C PHE A 165 -3.99 15.28 17.36
N ASN A 166 -3.64 16.57 17.34
CA ASN A 166 -2.36 17.05 17.89
C ASN A 166 -2.22 16.74 19.39
N ARG A 167 -3.33 16.75 20.15
CA ARG A 167 -3.34 16.29 21.55
C ARG A 167 -3.06 14.79 21.71
N LEU A 168 -3.37 13.96 20.71
CA LEU A 168 -2.99 12.53 20.73
C LEU A 168 -1.49 12.33 20.49
N MET A 169 -0.87 13.23 19.74
CA MET A 169 0.56 13.18 19.43
C MET A 169 1.43 13.84 20.51
N SER A 170 0.83 14.35 21.59
CA SER A 170 1.56 15.01 22.67
C SER A 170 2.28 14.00 23.58
N GLU A 171 3.25 14.49 24.36
CA GLU A 171 4.01 13.66 25.30
C GLU A 171 3.13 13.07 26.41
N GLU A 172 2.08 13.78 26.84
CA GLU A 172 1.15 13.31 27.87
C GLU A 172 0.47 12.00 27.44
N VAL A 173 0.10 11.86 26.17
CA VAL A 173 -0.49 10.63 25.63
C VAL A 173 0.62 9.61 25.32
N THR A 174 1.64 10.03 24.59
CA THR A 174 2.69 9.12 24.10
C THR A 174 3.66 8.62 25.19
N SER A 175 3.62 9.19 26.38
CA SER A 175 4.30 8.67 27.57
C SER A 175 3.80 7.28 27.97
N ASN A 176 2.51 7.00 27.79
CA ASN A 176 1.86 5.73 28.17
C ASN A 176 1.42 4.88 26.96
N HIS A 177 1.51 5.43 25.74
CA HIS A 177 1.08 4.78 24.52
C HIS A 177 2.18 4.76 23.47
N ARG A 178 2.19 3.73 22.62
CA ARG A 178 2.96 3.73 21.37
C ARG A 178 2.00 3.68 20.19
N ILE A 179 2.14 4.62 19.27
CA ILE A 179 1.21 4.81 18.16
C ILE A 179 1.93 4.45 16.86
N CYS A 180 1.41 3.46 16.13
CA CYS A 180 1.86 3.14 14.78
C CYS A 180 0.75 3.45 13.78
N LEU A 181 1.08 4.24 12.76
CA LEU A 181 0.16 4.69 11.73
C LEU A 181 0.58 4.17 10.37
N PHE A 182 -0.34 3.55 9.63
CA PHE A 182 -0.13 3.17 8.24
C PHE A 182 -0.99 4.06 7.34
N ILE A 183 -0.36 4.77 6.40
CA ILE A 183 -1.07 5.69 5.49
C ILE A 183 -0.72 5.33 4.05
N ASP A 184 -1.68 4.77 3.32
CA ASP A 184 -1.52 4.38 1.94
C ASP A 184 -1.99 5.48 0.98
N GLY A 185 -1.24 5.71 -0.10
CA GLY A 185 -1.66 6.56 -1.22
C GLY A 185 -1.54 8.06 -0.97
N LEU A 186 -0.45 8.54 -0.34
CA LEU A 186 -0.28 9.99 -0.10
C LEU A 186 -0.35 10.84 -1.37
N ASP A 187 -0.01 10.30 -2.55
CA ASP A 187 -0.15 10.97 -3.84
C ASP A 187 -1.59 11.10 -4.34
N GLU A 188 -2.55 10.40 -3.71
CA GLU A 188 -3.98 10.46 -4.01
C GLU A 188 -4.73 11.47 -3.12
N PHE A 189 -4.01 12.17 -2.25
CA PHE A 189 -4.52 13.31 -1.51
C PHE A 189 -4.88 14.45 -2.48
N GLU A 190 -6.11 14.94 -2.38
CA GLU A 190 -6.62 16.08 -3.12
C GLU A 190 -6.01 17.38 -2.56
N GLY A 191 -4.92 17.80 -3.17
CA GLY A 191 -4.18 19.01 -2.87
C GLY A 191 -3.16 19.30 -3.96
N ASP A 192 -2.69 20.53 -4.05
CA ASP A 192 -1.61 20.89 -4.96
C ASP A 192 -0.23 20.51 -4.39
N GLU A 193 0.84 20.83 -5.12
CA GLU A 193 2.20 20.53 -4.65
C GLU A 193 2.52 21.21 -3.31
N VAL A 194 2.00 22.41 -3.05
CA VAL A 194 2.22 23.14 -1.79
C VAL A 194 1.53 22.42 -0.64
N ASP A 195 0.31 21.96 -0.85
CA ASP A 195 -0.41 21.15 0.13
C ASP A 195 0.32 19.82 0.41
N HIS A 196 0.93 19.21 -0.61
CA HIS A 196 1.73 17.98 -0.46
C HIS A 196 2.99 18.22 0.38
N TRP A 197 3.66 19.37 0.25
CA TRP A 197 4.75 19.77 1.14
C TRP A 197 4.27 19.99 2.58
N HIS A 198 3.08 20.58 2.73
CA HIS A 198 2.49 20.83 4.05
C HIS A 198 2.17 19.54 4.79
N ILE A 199 1.46 18.59 4.15
CA ILE A 199 1.15 17.30 4.76
C ILE A 199 2.44 16.50 5.04
N ALA A 200 3.44 16.53 4.15
CA ALA A 200 4.70 15.85 4.41
C ALA A 200 5.38 16.35 5.69
N ARG A 201 5.40 17.67 5.89
CA ARG A 201 5.91 18.29 7.13
C ARG A 201 5.07 17.94 8.35
N ASP A 202 3.74 17.94 8.24
CA ASP A 202 2.86 17.52 9.34
C ASP A 202 3.17 16.07 9.75
N LEU A 203 3.26 15.15 8.78
CA LEU A 203 3.60 13.74 9.01
C LEU A 203 4.97 13.59 9.69
N GLN A 204 5.97 14.36 9.30
CA GLN A 204 7.27 14.38 9.99
C GLN A 204 7.12 14.81 11.45
N SER A 205 6.36 15.89 11.70
CA SER A 205 6.15 16.42 13.05
C SER A 205 5.48 15.44 14.00
N TRP A 206 4.60 14.56 13.49
CA TRP A 206 3.96 13.52 14.30
C TRP A 206 4.98 12.51 14.84
N THR A 207 6.07 12.31 14.11
CA THR A 207 7.14 11.37 14.48
C THR A 207 8.29 12.00 15.25
N ASN A 208 8.14 13.23 15.75
CA ASN A 208 9.12 13.86 16.64
C ASN A 208 9.23 13.10 17.98
N SER A 209 8.14 12.47 18.42
CA SER A 209 8.13 11.55 19.56
C SER A 209 8.61 10.17 19.11
N GLU A 210 9.55 9.59 19.87
CA GLU A 210 10.05 8.21 19.63
C GLU A 210 8.96 7.13 19.78
N ASN A 211 7.81 7.51 20.34
CA ASN A 211 6.66 6.65 20.58
C ASN A 211 5.64 6.67 19.42
N VAL A 212 5.93 7.41 18.35
CA VAL A 212 5.09 7.48 17.16
C VAL A 212 5.88 7.01 15.94
N LYS A 213 5.32 6.05 15.20
CA LYS A 213 5.87 5.51 13.96
C LYS A 213 4.89 5.66 12.83
N LEU A 214 5.42 5.89 11.63
CA LEU A 214 4.61 6.06 10.45
C LEU A 214 5.13 5.20 9.29
N CYS A 215 4.28 4.33 8.74
CA CYS A 215 4.53 3.70 7.44
C CYS A 215 3.67 4.42 6.41
N VAL A 216 4.28 4.99 5.38
CA VAL A 216 3.57 5.68 4.31
C VAL A 216 3.80 5.03 2.96
N SER A 217 2.81 5.08 2.08
CA SER A 217 2.97 4.68 0.68
C SER A 217 2.67 5.86 -0.25
N SER A 218 3.44 5.97 -1.33
CA SER A 218 3.18 6.97 -2.38
C SER A 218 3.80 6.58 -3.72
N ARG A 219 3.36 7.21 -4.80
CA ARG A 219 4.17 7.33 -6.03
C ARG A 219 5.47 8.09 -5.74
N PRO A 220 6.49 8.01 -6.63
CA PRO A 220 7.71 8.81 -6.52
C PRO A 220 7.42 10.30 -6.81
N HIS A 221 6.69 10.95 -5.90
CA HIS A 221 6.29 12.35 -5.96
C HIS A 221 7.30 13.21 -5.19
N VAL A 222 7.77 14.30 -5.80
CA VAL A 222 8.91 15.10 -5.29
C VAL A 222 8.74 15.55 -3.83
N PRO A 223 7.59 16.15 -3.41
CA PRO A 223 7.35 16.50 -2.01
C PRO A 223 7.66 15.38 -1.02
N PHE A 224 7.14 14.17 -1.26
CA PHE A 224 7.33 13.05 -0.34
C PHE A 224 8.73 12.48 -0.39
N LEU A 225 9.33 12.36 -1.59
CA LEU A 225 10.69 11.88 -1.75
C LEU A 225 11.68 12.78 -1.01
N HIS A 226 11.55 14.10 -1.15
CA HIS A 226 12.49 15.06 -0.57
C HIS A 226 12.25 15.24 0.93
N SER A 227 11.00 15.38 1.36
CA SER A 227 10.69 15.51 2.79
C SER A 227 11.13 14.28 3.57
N PHE A 228 10.97 13.08 3.01
CA PHE A 228 11.30 11.85 3.73
C PHE A 228 12.73 11.34 3.51
N ALA A 229 13.56 12.01 2.71
CA ALA A 229 14.97 11.64 2.48
C ALA A 229 15.91 11.88 3.70
N ALA A 230 15.38 12.24 4.87
CA ALA A 230 16.18 12.39 6.08
C ALA A 230 16.85 11.06 6.48
N GLU A 231 18.08 11.12 7.00
CA GLU A 231 18.90 9.93 7.32
C GLU A 231 18.23 8.93 8.26
N MET A 232 17.30 9.40 9.11
CA MET A 232 16.61 8.55 10.07
C MET A 232 15.38 7.85 9.50
N ASN A 233 14.92 8.22 8.30
CA ASN A 233 13.82 7.56 7.62
C ASN A 233 14.34 6.44 6.74
N ILE A 234 13.49 5.45 6.49
CA ILE A 234 13.80 4.35 5.57
C ILE A 234 12.91 4.48 4.36
N GLN A 235 13.50 4.44 3.17
CA GLN A 235 12.76 4.51 1.92
C GLN A 235 13.06 3.28 1.06
N ILE A 236 12.00 2.64 0.59
CA ILE A 236 12.10 1.50 -0.34
C ILE A 236 11.36 1.80 -1.64
N GLN A 237 11.80 1.16 -2.72
CA GLN A 237 11.16 1.22 -4.02
C GLN A 237 10.55 -0.14 -4.36
N ILE A 238 9.25 -0.31 -4.11
CA ILE A 238 8.62 -1.64 -4.16
C ILE A 238 8.72 -2.29 -5.54
N HIS A 239 8.67 -1.52 -6.62
CA HIS A 239 8.80 -2.01 -7.99
C HIS A 239 10.18 -2.62 -8.32
N GLN A 240 11.21 -2.34 -7.51
CA GLN A 240 12.50 -3.04 -7.63
C GLN A 240 12.49 -4.39 -6.90
N LEU A 241 11.50 -4.63 -6.05
CA LEU A 241 11.42 -5.79 -5.17
C LEU A 241 10.33 -6.78 -5.60
N THR A 242 9.54 -6.49 -6.64
CA THR A 242 8.39 -7.32 -7.04
C THR A 242 8.70 -8.36 -8.13
N GLN A 243 9.89 -8.33 -8.75
CA GLN A 243 10.22 -9.21 -9.90
C GLN A 243 10.00 -10.70 -9.60
N GLY A 244 10.60 -11.21 -8.52
CA GLY A 244 10.45 -12.62 -8.13
C GLY A 244 9.00 -13.02 -7.83
N ASP A 245 8.17 -12.09 -7.33
CA ASP A 245 6.77 -12.38 -7.05
C ASP A 245 5.93 -12.35 -8.34
N ILE A 246 6.23 -11.44 -9.28
CA ILE A 246 5.65 -11.40 -10.63
C ILE A 246 5.95 -12.69 -11.38
N ARG A 247 7.18 -13.20 -11.27
CA ARG A 247 7.59 -14.48 -11.86
C ARG A 247 6.77 -15.64 -11.31
N LYS A 248 6.71 -15.78 -9.97
CA LYS A 248 5.91 -16.81 -9.28
C LYS A 248 4.44 -16.74 -9.67
N PHE A 249 3.87 -15.52 -9.66
CA PHE A 249 2.50 -15.27 -10.08
C PHE A 249 2.25 -15.73 -11.52
N SER A 250 3.14 -15.36 -12.45
CA SER A 250 2.98 -15.68 -13.87
C SER A 250 3.06 -17.19 -14.10
N MET A 251 4.03 -17.88 -13.49
CA MET A 251 4.13 -19.34 -13.55
C MET A 251 2.85 -20.02 -13.07
N ALA A 252 2.38 -19.67 -11.86
CA ALA A 252 1.18 -20.26 -11.28
C ALA A 252 -0.05 -20.05 -12.18
N LYS A 253 -0.19 -18.87 -12.80
CA LYS A 253 -1.31 -18.60 -13.72
C LYS A 253 -1.25 -19.40 -15.00
N PHE A 254 -0.08 -19.63 -15.59
CA PHE A 254 0.05 -20.52 -16.74
C PHE A 254 -0.20 -21.97 -16.35
N GLU A 255 0.40 -22.45 -15.27
CA GLU A 255 0.33 -23.86 -14.84
C GLU A 255 -1.09 -24.28 -14.39
N MET A 256 -1.89 -23.33 -13.90
CA MET A 256 -3.31 -23.55 -13.56
C MET A 256 -4.27 -23.45 -14.75
N ASP A 257 -3.82 -23.02 -15.94
CA ASP A 257 -4.71 -22.86 -17.09
C ASP A 257 -5.10 -24.23 -17.71
N PRO A 258 -6.37 -24.47 -18.04
CA PRO A 258 -6.80 -25.72 -18.67
C PRO A 258 -6.11 -26.04 -20.01
N ASN A 259 -5.54 -25.05 -20.69
CA ASN A 259 -4.85 -25.20 -21.96
C ASN A 259 -3.31 -25.17 -21.80
N PHE A 260 -2.78 -25.30 -20.59
CA PHE A 260 -1.35 -25.19 -20.29
C PHE A 260 -0.47 -26.10 -21.16
N ASP A 261 -0.91 -27.34 -21.42
CA ASP A 261 -0.15 -28.31 -22.23
C ASP A 261 0.22 -27.79 -23.62
N ARG A 262 -0.56 -26.85 -24.17
CA ARG A 262 -0.27 -26.22 -25.48
C ARG A 262 0.96 -25.34 -25.46
N VAL A 263 1.27 -24.73 -24.32
CA VAL A 263 2.38 -23.77 -24.16
C VAL A 263 3.47 -24.27 -23.23
N LYS A 264 3.35 -25.48 -22.68
CA LYS A 264 4.27 -26.08 -21.70
C LYS A 264 5.75 -26.05 -22.10
N HIS A 265 6.06 -26.09 -23.39
CA HIS A 265 7.45 -26.02 -23.89
C HIS A 265 7.98 -24.57 -23.99
N ALA A 266 7.12 -23.57 -24.05
CA ALA A 266 7.48 -22.15 -24.25
C ALA A 266 7.13 -21.24 -23.06
N TYR A 267 6.31 -21.70 -22.10
CA TYR A 267 5.78 -20.84 -21.04
C TYR A 267 6.85 -20.22 -20.15
N ARG A 268 7.97 -20.90 -19.91
CA ARG A 268 9.08 -20.36 -19.13
C ARG A 268 9.67 -19.12 -19.78
N TYR A 269 9.89 -19.16 -21.08
CA TYR A 269 10.33 -18.00 -21.84
C TYR A 269 9.32 -16.85 -21.77
N LEU A 270 8.02 -17.15 -21.90
CA LEU A 270 6.97 -16.13 -21.74
C LEU A 270 6.98 -15.51 -20.34
N VAL A 271 7.16 -16.33 -19.29
CA VAL A 271 7.25 -15.87 -17.90
C VAL A 271 8.47 -14.96 -17.71
N ASP A 272 9.65 -15.38 -18.16
CA ASP A 272 10.89 -14.61 -18.02
C ASP A 272 10.78 -13.25 -18.76
N GLU A 273 10.12 -13.23 -19.93
CA GLU A 273 9.89 -12.00 -20.67
C GLU A 273 8.82 -11.09 -20.01
N ILE A 274 7.78 -11.66 -19.39
CA ILE A 274 6.81 -10.90 -18.60
C ILE A 274 7.47 -10.27 -17.38
N GLU A 275 8.26 -11.03 -16.63
CA GLU A 275 9.02 -10.56 -15.48
C GLU A 275 9.89 -9.36 -15.88
N ARG A 276 10.77 -9.56 -16.87
CA ARG A 276 11.70 -8.52 -17.35
C ARG A 276 10.98 -7.26 -17.85
N ARG A 277 9.87 -7.42 -18.57
CA ARG A 277 9.16 -6.29 -19.19
C ARG A 277 8.18 -5.58 -18.27
N SER A 278 7.76 -6.23 -17.20
CA SER A 278 6.88 -5.61 -16.21
C SER A 278 7.54 -4.44 -15.50
N GLU A 279 8.88 -4.42 -15.42
CA GLU A 279 9.64 -3.44 -14.64
C GLU A 279 9.08 -3.24 -13.22
N GLY A 280 8.63 -4.37 -12.63
CA GLY A 280 8.03 -4.43 -11.31
C GLY A 280 6.56 -4.00 -11.19
N VAL A 281 5.90 -3.70 -12.30
CA VAL A 281 4.49 -3.28 -12.34
C VAL A 281 3.59 -4.52 -12.38
N PHE A 282 3.09 -4.92 -11.21
CA PHE A 282 2.19 -6.07 -11.05
C PHE A 282 0.93 -6.02 -11.91
N LEU A 283 0.29 -4.84 -12.01
CA LEU A 283 -0.92 -4.67 -12.80
C LEU A 283 -0.65 -4.95 -14.28
N TRP A 284 0.49 -4.49 -14.81
CA TRP A 284 0.94 -4.79 -16.17
C TRP A 284 1.07 -6.30 -16.36
N ALA A 285 1.81 -6.97 -15.48
CA ALA A 285 2.01 -8.42 -15.55
C ALA A 285 0.69 -9.19 -15.53
N ARG A 286 -0.25 -8.80 -14.65
CA ARG A 286 -1.59 -9.42 -14.56
C ARG A 286 -2.39 -9.26 -15.85
N LEU A 287 -2.37 -8.07 -16.47
CA LEU A 287 -3.08 -7.80 -17.72
C LEU A 287 -2.47 -8.59 -18.88
N VAL A 288 -1.14 -8.63 -18.97
CA VAL A 288 -0.43 -9.36 -20.01
C VAL A 288 -0.65 -10.87 -19.89
N VAL A 289 -0.47 -11.46 -18.70
CA VAL A 289 -0.74 -12.88 -18.45
C VAL A 289 -2.17 -13.22 -18.88
N ARG A 290 -3.18 -12.43 -18.46
CA ARG A 290 -4.58 -12.65 -18.86
C ARG A 290 -4.77 -12.57 -20.38
N SER A 291 -4.11 -11.63 -21.05
CA SER A 291 -4.17 -11.45 -22.51
C SER A 291 -3.53 -12.62 -23.26
N LEU A 292 -2.46 -13.21 -22.73
CA LEU A 292 -1.80 -14.39 -23.29
C LEU A 292 -2.64 -15.65 -23.07
N LEU A 293 -3.15 -15.87 -21.85
CA LEU A 293 -4.05 -17.00 -21.53
C LEU A 293 -5.30 -16.99 -22.42
N LYS A 294 -5.89 -15.82 -22.66
CA LYS A 294 -7.00 -15.68 -23.63
C LYS A 294 -6.59 -16.15 -25.04
N GLY A 295 -5.37 -15.82 -25.48
CA GLY A 295 -4.83 -16.25 -26.78
C GLY A 295 -4.65 -17.76 -26.89
N ILE A 296 -4.18 -18.42 -25.83
CA ILE A 296 -3.99 -19.88 -25.81
C ILE A 296 -5.31 -20.63 -26.06
N GLY A 297 -6.41 -20.09 -25.51
CA GLY A 297 -7.76 -20.63 -25.72
C GLY A 297 -8.16 -20.71 -27.20
N TYR A 298 -7.72 -19.75 -28.03
CA TYR A 298 -8.06 -19.65 -29.46
C TYR A 298 -7.11 -20.42 -30.41
N ARG A 299 -6.33 -21.39 -29.90
CA ARG A 299 -5.41 -22.25 -30.68
C ARG A 299 -4.27 -21.48 -31.39
N VAL A 300 -3.81 -20.42 -30.76
CA VAL A 300 -2.72 -19.59 -31.25
C VAL A 300 -1.36 -20.25 -30.97
N THR A 301 -0.40 -20.12 -31.89
CA THR A 301 0.94 -20.73 -31.72
C THR A 301 1.79 -19.98 -30.68
N PRO A 302 2.74 -20.65 -30.02
CA PRO A 302 3.67 -20.02 -29.09
C PRO A 302 4.44 -18.84 -29.70
N GLU A 303 4.83 -18.94 -30.98
CA GLU A 303 5.54 -17.87 -31.70
C GLU A 303 4.69 -16.61 -31.79
N TYR A 304 3.39 -16.76 -32.06
CA TYR A 304 2.48 -15.63 -32.05
C TYR A 304 2.32 -15.04 -30.65
N LEU A 305 2.27 -15.87 -29.59
CA LEU A 305 2.17 -15.35 -28.21
C LEU A 305 3.40 -14.53 -27.83
N THR A 306 4.59 -14.98 -28.24
CA THR A 306 5.85 -14.24 -28.11
C THR A 306 5.80 -12.93 -28.91
N GLN A 307 5.37 -12.97 -30.17
CA GLN A 307 5.23 -11.77 -31.00
C GLN A 307 4.24 -10.77 -30.37
N LYS A 308 3.07 -11.26 -29.93
CA LYS A 308 2.06 -10.47 -29.24
C LYS A 308 2.64 -9.82 -27.99
N LEU A 309 3.38 -10.58 -27.17
CA LEU A 309 4.08 -10.04 -26.02
C LEU A 309 4.97 -8.88 -26.44
N HIS A 310 5.82 -9.04 -27.45
CA HIS A 310 6.69 -7.97 -27.98
C HIS A 310 5.95 -6.72 -28.49
N THR A 311 4.72 -6.85 -29.00
CA THR A 311 3.90 -5.70 -29.43
C THR A 311 3.22 -4.93 -28.30
N ILE A 312 3.02 -5.56 -27.14
CA ILE A 312 2.39 -4.90 -25.98
C ILE A 312 3.31 -3.79 -25.49
N SER A 313 2.78 -2.59 -25.24
CA SER A 313 3.61 -1.51 -24.67
C SER A 313 4.04 -1.85 -23.23
N LYS A 314 5.21 -1.36 -22.83
CA LYS A 314 5.65 -1.42 -21.44
C LYS A 314 4.91 -0.40 -20.55
N GLU A 315 4.44 0.69 -21.15
CA GLU A 315 3.74 1.76 -20.43
C GLU A 315 2.30 1.34 -20.14
N LEU A 316 1.89 1.43 -18.87
CA LEU A 316 0.58 0.98 -18.44
C LEU A 316 -0.55 1.78 -19.11
N ASN A 317 -0.36 3.08 -19.32
CA ASN A 317 -1.32 3.95 -20.02
C ASN A 317 -1.51 3.52 -21.48
N GLU A 318 -0.42 3.27 -22.19
CA GLU A 318 -0.48 2.79 -23.57
C GLU A 318 -1.10 1.39 -23.66
N LEU A 319 -0.84 0.53 -22.68
CA LEU A 319 -1.50 -0.77 -22.56
C LEU A 319 -3.02 -0.61 -22.32
N PHE A 320 -3.43 0.36 -21.52
CA PHE A 320 -4.85 0.70 -21.37
C PHE A 320 -5.45 1.18 -22.69
N ASP A 321 -4.78 2.08 -23.40
CA ASP A 321 -5.25 2.57 -24.70
C ASP A 321 -5.37 1.45 -25.73
N GLN A 322 -4.41 0.52 -25.77
CA GLN A 322 -4.46 -0.68 -26.61
C GLN A 322 -5.63 -1.59 -26.21
N THR A 323 -5.85 -1.79 -24.91
CA THR A 323 -6.91 -2.68 -24.40
C THR A 323 -8.28 -2.07 -24.65
N LEU A 324 -8.49 -0.79 -24.33
CA LEU A 324 -9.73 -0.05 -24.55
C LEU A 324 -10.01 0.16 -26.03
N GLY A 325 -8.97 0.43 -26.83
CA GLY A 325 -9.06 0.51 -28.28
C GLY A 325 -9.58 -0.77 -28.93
N SER A 326 -9.37 -1.93 -28.28
CA SER A 326 -9.85 -3.24 -28.73
C SER A 326 -11.26 -3.61 -28.26
N VAL A 327 -11.88 -2.80 -27.39
CA VAL A 327 -13.25 -3.00 -26.87
C VAL A 327 -14.24 -2.15 -27.69
N ASP A 328 -15.44 -2.70 -27.93
CA ASP A 328 -16.54 -2.06 -28.65
C ASP A 328 -16.93 -0.72 -27.97
N PRO A 329 -17.13 0.39 -28.70
CA PRO A 329 -17.45 1.70 -28.13
C PRO A 329 -18.53 1.72 -27.05
N GLU A 330 -19.55 0.86 -27.15
CA GLU A 330 -20.64 0.77 -26.15
C GLU A 330 -20.19 0.17 -24.80
N ASP A 331 -19.21 -0.75 -24.82
CA ASP A 331 -18.65 -1.40 -23.62
C ASP A 331 -17.53 -0.56 -22.95
N ARG A 332 -17.00 0.46 -23.65
CA ARG A 332 -15.96 1.36 -23.11
C ARG A 332 -16.44 2.19 -21.92
N ILE A 333 -17.73 2.56 -21.91
CA ILE A 333 -18.35 3.36 -20.85
C ILE A 333 -18.46 2.57 -19.54
N LEU A 334 -18.69 1.25 -19.62
CA LEU A 334 -18.70 0.34 -18.47
C LEU A 334 -17.28 0.00 -17.98
N SER A 335 -16.33 -0.16 -18.90
CA SER A 335 -14.91 -0.41 -18.57
C SER A 335 -14.30 0.73 -17.74
N GLY A 336 -14.53 1.99 -18.13
CA GLY A 336 -13.96 3.15 -17.43
C GLY A 336 -14.29 3.21 -15.93
N LYS A 337 -15.48 2.74 -15.53
CA LYS A 337 -15.91 2.69 -14.12
C LYS A 337 -15.33 1.50 -13.35
N LEU A 338 -15.04 0.38 -14.01
CA LEU A 338 -14.39 -0.79 -13.38
C LEU A 338 -12.90 -0.55 -13.12
N PHE A 339 -12.23 0.26 -13.94
CA PHE A 339 -10.79 0.53 -13.81
C PHE A 339 -10.45 1.48 -12.65
N LEU A 340 -11.34 2.43 -12.33
CA LEU A 340 -11.23 3.30 -11.14
C LEU A 340 -11.36 2.56 -9.79
N ILE A 341 -11.84 1.32 -9.83
CA ILE A 341 -12.02 0.44 -8.66
C ILE A 341 -10.83 -0.53 -8.48
N ALA A 342 -10.09 -0.81 -9.57
CA ALA A 342 -9.02 -1.82 -9.60
C ALA A 342 -7.59 -1.26 -9.42
N THR A 343 -7.40 0.05 -9.54
CA THR A 343 -6.22 0.77 -9.04
C THR A 343 -6.51 1.32 -7.67
#